data_AF-A0A1G5RXJ3-F1
#
_entry.id   AF-A0A1G5RXJ3-F1
#
_cell.length_a   1.000
_cell.length_b   1.000
_cell.length_c   1.000
_cell.angle_alpha   90.00
_cell.angle_beta   90.00
_cell.angle_gamma   90.00
#
_symmetry.space_group_name_H-M   'P 1'
#
loop_
_entity.id
_entity.type
_entity.pdbx_description
1 polymer ?
#
loop_
_entity_poly.entity_id
_entity_poly.type
_entity_poly.pdbx_seq_one_letter_code
_entity_poly.pdbx_strand_id
1 'polypeptide(L)'
;MNRFECELVNDLLPGYIDKKTSIETNQFIEEHIKECQECRDLYEAMVGEVVVENQRSTYKKKFRINSIGKMVLIVLGYLAIVVIGLVIYTYILVNGVL
;
A
#
# COMPACT_ATOMS: atom_id res chain seq x y z
N MET A 1 16.65 4.67 -10.89
CA MET A 1 16.33 6.03 -10.44
C MET A 1 17.52 6.62 -9.75
N ASN A 2 17.89 7.83 -10.14
CA ASN A 2 19.10 8.51 -9.67
C ASN A 2 18.77 9.35 -8.43
N ARG A 3 19.67 9.36 -7.44
CA ARG A 3 19.54 10.16 -6.22
C ARG A 3 19.32 11.64 -6.52
N PHE A 4 19.97 12.15 -7.57
CA PHE A 4 19.81 13.53 -8.01
C PHE A 4 18.36 13.85 -8.42
N GLU A 5 17.68 12.92 -9.10
CA GLU A 5 16.28 13.10 -9.52
C GLU A 5 15.34 13.10 -8.31
N CYS A 6 15.62 12.28 -7.29
CA CYS A 6 14.85 12.28 -6.04
C CYS A 6 15.00 13.60 -5.28
N GLU A 7 16.22 14.14 -5.18
CA GLU A 7 16.49 15.44 -4.54
C GLU A 7 15.78 16.57 -5.30
N LEU A 8 15.85 16.55 -6.64
CA LEU A 8 15.13 17.51 -7.49
C LEU A 8 13.61 17.43 -7.31
N VAL A 9 13.04 16.22 -7.30
CA VAL A 9 11.60 16.04 -7.08
C VAL A 9 11.19 16.54 -5.71
N ASN A 10 11.96 16.26 -4.66
CA ASN A 10 11.69 16.73 -3.30
C ASN A 10 11.63 18.27 -3.22
N ASP A 11 12.60 18.95 -3.84
CA ASP A 11 12.64 20.41 -3.86
C ASP A 11 11.45 21.03 -4.62
N LEU A 12 10.99 20.36 -5.67
CA LEU A 12 9.87 20.82 -6.51
C LEU A 12 8.50 20.38 -5.99
N LEU A 13 8.45 19.38 -5.10
CA LEU A 13 7.22 18.75 -4.61
C LEU A 13 6.26 19.73 -3.93
N PRO A 14 6.73 20.67 -3.07
CA PRO A 14 5.84 21.68 -2.49
C PRO A 14 5.20 22.57 -3.56
N GLY A 15 5.98 22.96 -4.58
CA GLY A 15 5.49 23.76 -5.71
C GLY A 15 4.48 23.00 -6.57
N TYR A 16 4.65 21.69 -6.71
CA TYR A 16 3.71 20.80 -7.40
C TYR A 16 2.37 20.69 -6.67
N ILE A 17 2.41 20.51 -5.34
CA ILE A 17 1.21 20.47 -4.49
C ILE A 17 0.46 21.82 -4.56
N ASP A 18 1.20 22.91 -4.53
CA ASP A 18 0.67 24.28 -4.67
C ASP A 18 0.23 24.64 -6.10
N LYS A 19 0.39 23.73 -7.09
CA LYS A 19 0.12 23.96 -8.52
C LYS A 19 0.86 25.17 -9.12
N LYS A 20 2.08 25.44 -8.65
CA LYS A 20 2.95 26.53 -9.10
C LYS A 20 4.04 26.10 -10.08
N THR A 21 4.07 24.82 -10.43
CA THR A 21 5.03 24.20 -11.36
C THR A 21 4.49 24.21 -12.79
N SER A 22 5.41 24.15 -13.76
CA SER A 22 5.05 24.05 -15.18
C SER A 22 4.46 22.67 -15.51
N ILE A 23 3.78 22.56 -16.65
CA ILE A 23 3.21 21.29 -17.13
C ILE A 23 4.30 20.23 -17.33
N GLU A 24 5.45 20.62 -17.90
CA GLU A 24 6.59 19.72 -18.11
C GLU A 24 7.14 19.19 -16.78
N THR A 25 7.27 20.07 -15.79
CA THR A 25 7.71 19.70 -14.44
C THR A 25 6.70 18.77 -13.76
N ASN A 26 5.40 18.98 -13.95
CA ASN A 26 4.36 18.10 -13.39
C ASN A 26 4.47 16.68 -13.96
N GLN A 27 4.63 16.55 -15.27
CA GLN A 27 4.79 15.25 -15.94
C GLN A 27 6.02 14.51 -15.40
N PHE A 28 7.16 15.21 -15.29
CA PHE A 28 8.37 14.64 -14.71
C PHE A 28 8.15 14.15 -13.26
N ILE A 29 7.52 14.96 -12.41
CA ILE A 29 7.23 14.59 -11.01
C ILE A 29 6.27 13.39 -10.96
N GLU A 30 5.23 13.35 -11.78
CA GLU A 30 4.27 12.24 -11.85
C GLU A 30 4.93 10.93 -12.30
N GLU A 31 5.77 10.97 -13.32
CA GLU A 31 6.54 9.82 -13.81
C GLU A 31 7.51 9.33 -12.72
N HIS A 32 8.20 10.24 -12.05
CA HIS A 32 9.13 9.90 -10.98
C HIS A 32 8.40 9.32 -9.75
N ILE A 33 7.29 9.89 -9.31
CA ILE A 33 6.50 9.33 -8.19
C ILE A 33 5.90 7.96 -8.56
N LYS A 34 5.61 7.73 -9.85
CA LYS A 34 5.13 6.44 -10.34
C LYS A 34 6.16 5.32 -10.11
N GLU A 35 7.43 5.61 -10.36
CA GLU A 35 8.50 4.61 -10.30
C GLU A 35 9.32 4.62 -8.98
N CYS A 36 9.31 5.73 -8.23
CA CYS A 36 10.10 5.92 -6.99
C CYS A 36 9.21 5.81 -5.75
N GLN A 37 9.47 4.78 -4.94
CA GLN A 37 8.72 4.59 -3.69
C GLN A 37 8.97 5.72 -2.69
N GLU A 38 10.21 6.19 -2.55
CA GLU A 38 10.59 7.20 -1.56
C GLU A 38 9.90 8.54 -1.83
N CYS A 39 9.94 9.01 -3.08
CA CYS A 39 9.29 10.26 -3.47
C CYS A 39 7.76 10.16 -3.40
N ARG A 40 7.19 8.98 -3.65
CA ARG A 40 5.75 8.74 -3.46
C ARG A 40 5.34 8.85 -2.01
N ASP A 41 6.08 8.21 -1.11
CA ASP A 41 5.79 8.24 0.32
C ASP A 41 5.87 9.68 0.86
N LEU A 42 6.85 10.45 0.38
CA LEU A 42 6.99 11.87 0.71
C LEU A 42 5.81 12.71 0.21
N TYR A 43 5.39 12.49 -1.04
CA TYR A 43 4.22 13.16 -1.62
C TYR A 43 2.94 12.86 -0.83
N GLU A 44 2.69 11.59 -0.50
CA GLU A 44 1.54 11.18 0.31
C GLU A 44 1.57 11.80 1.72
N ALA A 45 2.75 11.92 2.34
CA ALA A 45 2.92 12.57 3.64
C ALA A 45 2.61 14.07 3.59
N MET A 46 2.93 14.75 2.49
CA MET A 46 2.65 16.19 2.30
C MET A 46 1.19 16.48 1.92
N VAL A 47 0.54 15.58 1.17
CA VAL A 47 -0.86 15.71 0.72
C VAL A 47 -1.86 15.15 1.75
N GLY A 48 -1.37 14.48 2.79
CA GLY A 48 -2.09 13.67 3.78
C GLY A 48 -3.17 14.34 4.64
N GLU A 49 -3.76 15.46 4.21
CA GLU A 49 -4.99 16.02 4.79
C GLU A 49 -6.22 15.98 3.88
N VAL A 50 -6.17 15.38 2.67
CA VAL A 50 -7.38 15.23 1.85
C VAL A 50 -7.45 13.88 1.13
N VAL A 51 -8.21 12.95 1.72
CA VAL A 51 -8.82 11.84 0.98
C VAL A 51 -10.18 12.32 0.46
N VAL A 52 -10.35 12.50 -0.85
CA VAL A 52 -11.59 12.11 -1.55
C VAL A 52 -11.28 11.75 -3.02
N GLU A 53 -11.30 10.44 -3.28
CA GLU A 53 -11.80 9.72 -4.45
C GLU A 53 -12.28 10.53 -5.69
N ASN A 54 -11.58 10.39 -6.84
CA ASN A 54 -12.22 10.03 -8.12
C ASN A 54 -11.22 9.53 -9.20
N GLN A 55 -11.26 8.21 -9.43
CA GLN A 55 -11.11 7.47 -10.68
C GLN A 55 -10.19 7.94 -11.83
N ARG A 56 -9.13 7.15 -12.05
CA ARG A 56 -8.81 6.33 -13.27
C ARG A 56 -7.30 6.35 -13.55
N SER A 57 -6.63 5.28 -13.14
CA SER A 57 -5.76 4.47 -14.00
C SER A 57 -4.89 3.61 -13.09
N THR A 58 -5.10 2.29 -13.15
CA THR A 58 -4.08 1.26 -12.87
C THR A 58 -3.16 1.54 -11.68
N TYR A 59 -3.73 1.89 -10.53
CA TYR A 59 -2.97 1.95 -9.29
C TYR A 59 -2.77 0.50 -8.84
N LYS A 60 -1.61 -0.09 -9.15
CA LYS A 60 -1.09 -1.20 -8.32
C LYS A 60 -1.01 -0.62 -6.92
N LYS A 61 -2.08 -0.81 -6.16
CA LYS A 61 -2.16 -0.52 -4.74
C LYS A 61 -1.12 -1.43 -4.11
N LYS A 62 0.12 -0.95 -4.04
CA LYS A 62 1.13 -1.54 -3.17
C LYS A 62 0.66 -1.17 -1.79
N PHE A 63 -0.30 -1.95 -1.30
CA PHE A 63 -0.76 -1.90 0.07
C PHE A 63 0.52 -2.07 0.88
N ARG A 64 0.99 -0.98 1.45
CA ARG A 64 2.17 -0.94 2.27
C ARG A 64 1.76 -1.64 3.56
N ILE A 65 1.87 -2.97 3.54
CA ILE A 65 1.77 -3.79 4.73
C ILE A 65 2.98 -3.43 5.57
N ASN A 66 2.84 -2.40 6.42
CA ASN A 66 3.66 -2.30 7.61
C ASN A 66 3.44 -3.59 8.42
N SER A 67 4.43 -4.01 9.22
CA SER A 67 4.53 -5.33 9.89
C SER A 67 3.26 -5.84 10.60
N ILE A 68 2.29 -4.98 10.87
CA ILE A 68 0.94 -5.27 11.36
C ILE A 68 0.12 -6.17 10.41
N GLY A 69 0.14 -5.96 9.08
CA GLY A 69 -0.67 -6.79 8.18
C GLY A 69 -0.12 -8.21 8.01
N LYS A 70 1.19 -8.41 8.20
CA LYS A 70 1.80 -9.75 8.30
C LYS A 70 1.31 -10.48 9.55
N MET A 71 1.19 -9.77 10.67
CA MET A 71 0.70 -10.33 11.93
C MET A 71 -0.78 -10.76 11.83
N VAL A 72 -1.63 -9.94 11.21
CA VAL A 72 -3.07 -10.25 11.03
C VAL A 72 -3.29 -11.50 10.16
N LEU A 73 -2.50 -11.70 9.10
CA LEU A 73 -2.60 -12.89 8.25
C LEU A 73 -2.23 -14.18 9.00
N ILE A 74 -1.22 -14.13 9.86
CA ILE A 74 -0.81 -15.28 10.68
C ILE A 74 -1.92 -15.65 11.67
N VAL A 75 -2.53 -14.64 12.32
CA VAL A 75 -3.62 -14.86 13.28
C VAL A 75 -4.85 -15.46 12.61
N LEU A 76 -5.24 -14.96 11.43
CA LEU A 76 -6.35 -15.51 10.66
C LEU A 76 -6.09 -16.96 10.19
N GLY A 77 -4.87 -17.24 9.72
CA GLY A 77 -4.48 -18.59 9.32
C GLY A 77 -4.54 -19.58 10.49
N TYR A 78 -4.05 -19.19 11.67
CA TYR A 78 -4.13 -20.01 12.88
C TYR A 78 -5.58 -20.31 13.28
N LEU A 79 -6.45 -19.30 13.28
CA LEU A 79 -7.88 -19.47 13.59
C LEU A 79 -8.56 -20.45 12.63
N ALA A 80 -8.28 -20.37 11.33
CA ALA A 80 -8.84 -21.29 10.34
C ALA A 80 -8.43 -22.74 10.60
N ILE A 81 -7.16 -22.98 10.95
CA ILE A 81 -6.65 -24.34 11.27
C ILE A 81 -7.36 -24.92 12.50
N VAL A 82 -7.56 -24.11 13.55
CA VAL A 82 -8.28 -24.54 14.76
C VAL A 82 -9.73 -24.94 14.43
N VAL A 83 -10.43 -24.14 13.63
CA VAL A 83 -11.81 -24.43 13.22
C VAL A 83 -11.88 -25.72 12.42
N ILE A 84 -10.96 -25.93 11.47
CA ILE A 84 -10.89 -27.17 10.67
C ILE A 84 -10.65 -28.38 11.60
N GLY A 85 -9.73 -28.26 12.57
CA GLY A 85 -9.48 -29.31 13.55
C GLY A 85 -10.72 -29.69 14.36
N LEU A 86 -11.51 -28.71 14.80
CA LEU A 86 -12.76 -28.95 15.54
C LEU A 86 -13.82 -29.65 14.66
N VAL A 87 -13.93 -29.27 13.39
CA VAL A 87 -14.85 -29.91 12.44
C VAL A 87 -14.45 -31.37 12.21
N ILE A 88 -13.15 -31.64 12.03
CA ILE A 88 -12.65 -33.01 11.87
C ILE A 88 -12.89 -33.83 13.14
N TYR A 89 -12.60 -33.26 14.31
CA TYR A 89 -12.82 -33.93 15.59
C TYR A 89 -14.29 -34.32 15.80
N THR A 90 -15.20 -33.36 15.58
CA THR A 90 -16.65 -33.61 15.68
C THR A 90 -17.11 -34.62 14.64
N TYR A 91 -16.60 -34.58 13.42
CA TYR A 91 -16.88 -35.57 12.38
C TYR A 91 -16.42 -36.98 12.79
N ILE A 92 -15.21 -37.14 13.31
CA ILE A 92 -14.68 -38.43 13.78
C ILE A 92 -15.54 -38.99 14.92
N LEU A 93 -15.93 -38.14 15.87
CA LEU A 93 -16.77 -38.51 17.01
C LEU A 93 -18.19 -38.93 16.57
N VAL A 94 -18.79 -38.20 15.63
CA VAL A 94 -20.12 -38.50 15.08
C VAL A 94 -20.11 -39.80 14.26
N ASN A 95 -19.05 -40.04 13.49
CA ASN A 95 -18.92 -41.27 12.69
C ASN A 95 -18.41 -42.47 13.52
N GLY A 96 -18.18 -42.30 14.83
CA GLY A 96 -17.81 -43.39 15.73
C GLY A 96 -16.48 -44.06 15.39
N VAL A 97 -15.53 -43.31 14.80
CA VAL A 97 -14.17 -43.80 14.49
C VAL A 97 -13.25 -43.61 15.71
N LEU A 98 -13.78 -43.87 16.90
CA LEU A 98 -13.06 -43.93 18.17
C LEU A 98 -13.55 -45.12 18.98
#